data_AF-A0AAU8ML96-F1
#
_entry.id   AF-A0AAU8ML96-F1
#
_cell.length_a   1.000
_cell.length_b   1.000
_cell.length_c   1.000
_cell.angle_alpha   90.00
_cell.angle_beta   90.00
_cell.angle_gamma   90.00
#
_symmetry.space_group_name_H-M   'P 1'
#
loop_
_entity.id
_entity.type
_entity.pdbx_description
1 polymer ?
#
loop_
_entity_poly.entity_id
_entity_poly.type
_entity_poly.pdbx_seq_one_letter_code
_entity_poly.pdbx_strand_id
1 'polypeptide(L)'
;MIAGLTKGDKAVRAEKTSDQPRELSVAEYVVKSIHDLQKLHNRLCSSQGNNCVNDREKFVQDSDGLGIFQFLKSYINDAEKNEPFIKNLTIMKFLRSIIEDRELYKKLCSFDDFLDCELENLRDKISLLAFLREKMDFTDIQKAYGNWRFSNLIGDNDFKRMYVDEAVKEREKPVNEDFEKNIGKYIELVKEGKEVASRYFGKWKEDFQVYCEEIDNNNKVLNINLTHYDNSEPTKISDVLQQEKDIKELNIYCNKKHEIHAHKKDKKRYYEFKEGAYYEMTSTWAAKDGSGMCTMIMNVSSDGITEVLKFDGEDFVSSKEILELIKQNDELYIQGLSLYDAVMESLEEDRATPINFYNESMVAYQGKEPEGKLDHRECSKKCVKSKKSNKLI
;
A
#
# COMPACT_ATOMS: atom_id res chain seq x y z
N MET A 1 -47.14 -42.80 -58.59
CA MET A 1 -46.50 -41.78 -59.42
C MET A 1 -46.53 -40.45 -58.65
N ILE A 2 -45.33 -39.93 -58.37
CA ILE A 2 -44.92 -38.51 -58.32
C ILE A 2 -45.81 -37.47 -57.58
N ALA A 3 -45.30 -37.07 -56.41
CA ALA A 3 -45.03 -35.72 -55.87
C ALA A 3 -45.90 -34.48 -56.20
N GLY A 4 -46.13 -33.65 -55.16
CA GLY A 4 -46.05 -32.19 -55.29
C GLY A 4 -46.92 -31.29 -54.38
N LEU A 5 -46.46 -31.03 -53.14
CA LEU A 5 -46.53 -29.80 -52.32
C LEU A 5 -47.61 -28.71 -52.55
N THR A 6 -48.30 -28.27 -51.48
CA THR A 6 -47.92 -27.05 -50.72
C THR A 6 -48.79 -26.74 -49.48
N LYS A 7 -48.06 -26.35 -48.42
CA LYS A 7 -48.35 -25.43 -47.30
C LYS A 7 -49.48 -25.76 -46.31
N GLY A 8 -49.05 -26.16 -45.12
CA GLY A 8 -49.87 -26.26 -43.92
C GLY A 8 -49.93 -24.95 -43.12
N ASP A 9 -51.13 -24.65 -42.66
CA ASP A 9 -51.38 -23.73 -41.55
C ASP A 9 -51.41 -24.53 -40.25
N LYS A 10 -50.38 -24.35 -39.42
CA LYS A 10 -50.49 -24.58 -37.97
C LYS A 10 -50.07 -23.30 -37.29
N ALA A 11 -51.07 -22.58 -36.78
CA ALA A 11 -50.89 -21.49 -35.84
C ALA A 11 -50.11 -22.01 -34.63
N VAL A 12 -48.82 -21.67 -34.57
CA VAL A 12 -48.00 -21.78 -33.37
C VAL A 12 -48.50 -20.70 -32.42
N ARG A 13 -49.09 -21.10 -31.29
CA ARG A 13 -49.28 -20.20 -30.15
C ARG A 13 -47.89 -19.70 -29.76
N ALA A 14 -47.64 -18.42 -29.95
CA ALA A 14 -46.51 -17.75 -29.35
C ALA A 14 -46.70 -17.80 -27.82
N GLU A 15 -46.04 -18.75 -27.17
CA GLU A 15 -45.71 -18.62 -25.75
C GLU A 15 -44.88 -17.35 -25.62
N LYS A 16 -45.45 -16.35 -24.94
CA LYS A 16 -44.67 -15.22 -24.43
C LYS A 16 -43.67 -15.80 -23.43
N THR A 17 -42.43 -16.03 -23.86
CA THR A 17 -41.30 -16.02 -22.94
C THR A 17 -41.18 -14.60 -22.43
N SER A 18 -41.90 -14.34 -21.33
CA SER A 18 -41.57 -13.26 -20.42
C SER A 18 -40.12 -13.47 -20.01
N ASP A 19 -39.22 -12.58 -20.42
CA ASP A 19 -37.92 -12.39 -19.76
C ASP A 19 -38.19 -11.99 -18.31
N GLN A 20 -38.47 -12.98 -17.46
CA GLN A 20 -38.40 -12.77 -16.02
C GLN A 20 -36.91 -12.62 -15.67
N PRO A 21 -36.52 -11.54 -14.97
CA PRO A 21 -35.15 -11.40 -14.50
C PRO A 21 -34.85 -12.61 -13.62
N ARG A 22 -33.86 -13.41 -14.05
CA ARG A 22 -33.37 -14.55 -13.28
C ARG A 22 -32.91 -14.05 -11.91
N GLU A 23 -33.32 -14.76 -10.87
CA GLU A 23 -32.83 -14.56 -9.50
C GLU A 23 -31.30 -14.63 -9.52
N LEU A 24 -30.67 -13.55 -9.09
CA LEU A 24 -29.23 -13.49 -8.92
C LEU A 24 -28.94 -13.83 -7.46
N SER A 25 -28.05 -14.78 -7.23
CA SER A 25 -27.52 -15.09 -5.90
C SER A 25 -26.73 -13.91 -5.34
N VAL A 26 -26.57 -13.85 -4.01
CA VAL A 26 -25.70 -12.83 -3.37
C VAL A 26 -24.28 -12.83 -3.95
N ALA A 27 -23.76 -14.00 -4.35
CA ALA A 27 -22.47 -14.10 -5.03
C ALA A 27 -22.46 -13.34 -6.37
N GLU A 28 -23.52 -13.45 -7.18
CA GLU A 28 -23.65 -12.71 -8.44
C GLU A 28 -23.79 -11.20 -8.20
N TYR A 29 -24.44 -10.79 -7.10
CA TYR A 29 -24.50 -9.37 -6.70
C TYR A 29 -23.11 -8.79 -6.39
N VAL A 30 -22.33 -9.53 -5.60
CA VAL A 30 -20.97 -9.16 -5.20
C VAL A 30 -20.03 -9.11 -6.39
N VAL A 31 -20.03 -10.15 -7.23
CA VAL A 31 -19.18 -10.23 -8.44
C VAL A 31 -19.47 -9.05 -9.37
N LYS A 32 -20.74 -8.71 -9.57
CA LYS A 32 -21.10 -7.57 -10.43
C LYS A 32 -20.67 -6.23 -9.82
N SER A 33 -20.81 -6.08 -8.50
CA SER A 33 -20.37 -4.86 -7.80
C SER A 33 -18.85 -4.66 -7.91
N ILE A 34 -18.08 -5.73 -7.74
CA ILE A 34 -16.62 -5.75 -7.96
C ILE A 34 -16.30 -5.38 -9.42
N HIS A 35 -16.99 -6.00 -10.38
CA HIS A 35 -16.79 -5.74 -11.80
C HIS A 35 -17.09 -4.29 -12.18
N ASP A 36 -18.17 -3.71 -11.65
CA ASP A 36 -18.56 -2.33 -11.95
C ASP A 36 -17.56 -1.32 -11.36
N LEU A 37 -17.03 -1.59 -10.16
CA LEU A 37 -15.93 -0.81 -9.58
C LEU A 37 -14.62 -0.96 -10.39
N GLN A 38 -14.28 -2.17 -10.85
CA GLN A 38 -13.13 -2.39 -11.73
C GLN A 38 -13.28 -1.67 -13.06
N LYS A 39 -14.48 -1.65 -13.64
CA LYS A 39 -14.78 -0.95 -14.88
C LYS A 39 -14.63 0.56 -14.70
N LEU A 40 -15.06 1.10 -13.55
CA LEU A 40 -14.84 2.50 -13.20
C LEU A 40 -13.34 2.81 -13.09
N HIS A 41 -12.60 2.03 -12.32
CA HIS A 41 -11.15 2.14 -12.14
C HIS A 41 -10.40 2.12 -13.48
N ASN A 42 -10.58 1.06 -14.29
CA ASN A 42 -9.86 0.92 -15.56
C ASN A 42 -10.15 2.06 -16.55
N ARG A 43 -11.38 2.61 -16.53
CA ARG A 43 -11.74 3.75 -17.37
C ARG A 43 -11.08 5.04 -16.90
N LEU A 44 -11.04 5.27 -15.59
CA LEU A 44 -10.33 6.41 -14.99
C LEU A 44 -8.83 6.34 -15.33
N CYS A 45 -8.17 5.20 -15.13
CA CYS A 45 -6.77 5.02 -15.52
C CYS A 45 -6.54 5.17 -17.04
N SER A 46 -7.45 4.70 -17.90
CA SER A 46 -7.33 4.87 -19.35
C SER A 46 -7.43 6.33 -19.81
N SER A 47 -8.11 7.18 -19.04
CA SER A 47 -8.18 8.63 -19.27
C SER A 47 -6.91 9.37 -18.82
N GLN A 48 -6.03 8.73 -18.04
CA GLN A 48 -4.76 9.31 -17.62
C GLN A 48 -3.76 9.44 -18.78
N GLY A 49 -3.85 8.61 -19.81
CA GLY A 49 -2.99 8.65 -21.00
C GLY A 49 -3.28 9.78 -21.99
N ASN A 50 -4.42 10.48 -21.86
CA ASN A 50 -4.75 11.65 -22.66
C ASN A 50 -4.61 12.92 -21.80
N ASN A 51 -3.60 13.75 -22.10
CA ASN A 51 -3.25 14.99 -21.38
C ASN A 51 -4.27 16.15 -21.53
N CYS A 52 -5.56 15.86 -21.71
CA CYS A 52 -6.59 16.89 -21.81
C CYS A 52 -7.51 16.87 -20.59
N VAL A 53 -7.29 17.80 -19.67
CA VAL A 53 -8.18 18.13 -18.53
C VAL A 53 -9.65 18.25 -18.99
N ASN A 54 -9.87 18.77 -20.20
CA ASN A 54 -11.20 18.91 -20.81
C ASN A 54 -11.90 17.57 -21.15
N ASP A 55 -11.18 16.49 -21.45
CA ASP A 55 -11.79 15.18 -21.71
C ASP A 55 -12.12 14.45 -20.40
N ARG A 56 -11.40 14.76 -19.32
CA ARG A 56 -11.64 14.23 -17.97
C ARG A 56 -12.83 14.91 -17.31
N GLU A 57 -12.92 16.25 -17.27
CA GLU A 57 -14.10 16.95 -16.74
C GLU A 57 -15.39 16.57 -17.48
N LYS A 58 -15.29 16.32 -18.79
CA LYS A 58 -16.41 15.87 -19.62
C LYS A 58 -16.86 14.44 -19.29
N PHE A 59 -16.02 13.59 -18.70
CA PHE A 59 -16.34 12.19 -18.34
C PHE A 59 -17.21 12.03 -17.07
N VAL A 60 -17.10 12.94 -16.09
CA VAL A 60 -18.03 12.96 -14.92
C VAL A 60 -19.27 13.78 -15.22
N GLN A 61 -19.18 14.76 -16.12
CA GLN A 61 -20.37 15.48 -16.62
C GLN A 61 -21.19 14.62 -17.60
N ASP A 62 -20.54 13.79 -18.40
CA ASP A 62 -21.19 12.72 -19.14
C ASP A 62 -21.61 11.62 -18.14
N SER A 63 -22.77 11.04 -18.40
CA SER A 63 -23.57 10.15 -17.53
C SER A 63 -22.91 8.89 -16.97
N ASP A 64 -21.60 8.68 -17.13
CA ASP A 64 -20.96 7.37 -16.99
C ASP A 64 -20.43 7.07 -15.57
N GLY A 65 -19.84 8.04 -14.87
CA GLY A 65 -19.42 7.87 -13.46
C GLY A 65 -20.61 7.89 -12.49
N LEU A 66 -21.47 8.90 -12.63
CA LEU A 66 -22.79 8.97 -12.00
C LEU A 66 -23.64 7.75 -12.38
N GLY A 67 -23.52 7.29 -13.64
CA GLY A 67 -24.20 6.11 -14.15
C GLY A 67 -23.81 4.85 -13.40
N ILE A 68 -22.54 4.63 -13.08
CA ILE A 68 -22.10 3.43 -12.35
C ILE A 68 -22.66 3.40 -10.92
N PHE A 69 -22.65 4.51 -10.19
CA PHE A 69 -23.27 4.58 -8.86
C PHE A 69 -24.79 4.44 -8.91
N GLN A 70 -25.45 5.09 -9.87
CA GLN A 70 -26.89 4.94 -10.08
C GLN A 70 -27.26 3.51 -10.49
N PHE A 71 -26.42 2.85 -11.29
CA PHE A 71 -26.61 1.47 -11.72
C PHE A 71 -26.41 0.50 -10.55
N LEU A 72 -25.35 0.68 -9.76
CA LEU A 72 -25.12 -0.08 -8.52
C LEU A 72 -26.31 0.10 -7.55
N LYS A 73 -26.80 1.34 -7.41
CA LYS A 73 -27.97 1.66 -6.58
C LYS A 73 -29.24 0.97 -7.07
N SER A 74 -29.53 1.05 -8.38
CA SER A 74 -30.68 0.38 -8.97
C SER A 74 -30.60 -1.14 -8.75
N TYR A 75 -29.42 -1.70 -8.98
CA TYR A 75 -29.18 -3.13 -8.87
C TYR A 75 -29.37 -3.65 -7.44
N ILE A 76 -28.87 -2.92 -6.44
CA ILE A 76 -29.09 -3.26 -5.02
C ILE A 76 -30.56 -3.13 -4.65
N ASN A 77 -31.25 -2.08 -5.08
CA ASN A 77 -32.68 -1.92 -4.80
C ASN A 77 -33.51 -3.06 -5.41
N ASP A 78 -33.19 -3.47 -6.63
CA ASP A 78 -33.85 -4.60 -7.29
C ASP A 78 -33.55 -5.92 -6.55
N ALA A 79 -32.31 -6.10 -6.11
CA ALA A 79 -31.89 -7.26 -5.33
C ALA A 79 -32.72 -7.42 -4.05
N GLU A 80 -32.83 -6.36 -3.26
CA GLU A 80 -33.53 -6.40 -1.97
C GLU A 80 -35.04 -6.46 -2.13
N LYS A 81 -35.56 -5.98 -3.26
CA LYS A 81 -36.97 -6.17 -3.60
C LYS A 81 -37.27 -7.64 -3.89
N ASN A 82 -36.37 -8.31 -4.62
CA ASN A 82 -36.54 -9.71 -5.01
C ASN A 82 -36.23 -10.67 -3.84
N GLU A 83 -35.22 -10.35 -3.03
CA GLU A 83 -34.79 -11.14 -1.87
C GLU A 83 -34.66 -10.25 -0.61
N PRO A 84 -35.76 -9.93 0.10
CA PRO A 84 -35.73 -8.97 1.21
C PRO A 84 -34.76 -9.29 2.36
N PHE A 85 -34.41 -10.56 2.55
CA PHE A 85 -33.50 -10.98 3.61
C PHE A 85 -32.05 -10.51 3.35
N ILE A 86 -31.63 -10.29 2.09
CA ILE A 86 -30.25 -9.91 1.76
C ILE A 86 -29.90 -8.52 2.31
N LYS A 87 -30.90 -7.65 2.49
CA LYS A 87 -30.73 -6.31 3.08
C LYS A 87 -30.05 -6.35 4.45
N ASN A 88 -30.23 -7.45 5.18
CA ASN A 88 -29.66 -7.61 6.51
C ASN A 88 -28.22 -8.11 6.49
N LEU A 89 -27.72 -8.60 5.35
CA LEU A 89 -26.35 -9.06 5.19
C LEU A 89 -25.38 -7.88 5.30
N THR A 90 -24.27 -8.12 5.98
CA THR A 90 -23.23 -7.13 6.26
C THR A 90 -22.62 -6.56 4.99
N ILE A 91 -22.37 -7.40 3.98
CA ILE A 91 -21.88 -6.95 2.67
C ILE A 91 -22.86 -6.01 1.96
N MET A 92 -24.17 -6.25 2.09
CA MET A 92 -25.20 -5.39 1.49
C MET A 92 -25.33 -4.06 2.23
N LYS A 93 -25.21 -4.07 3.56
CA LYS A 93 -25.14 -2.84 4.38
C LYS A 93 -23.92 -1.99 4.00
N PHE A 94 -22.76 -2.63 3.80
CA PHE A 94 -21.56 -1.93 3.35
C PHE A 94 -21.75 -1.31 1.97
N LEU A 95 -22.24 -2.07 0.99
CA LEU A 95 -22.54 -1.55 -0.35
C LEU A 95 -23.53 -0.37 -0.33
N ARG A 96 -24.56 -0.43 0.53
CA ARG A 96 -25.46 0.71 0.75
C ARG A 96 -24.74 1.93 1.33
N SER A 97 -23.87 1.74 2.32
CA SER A 97 -23.11 2.85 2.90
C SER A 97 -22.26 3.57 1.86
N ILE A 98 -21.67 2.85 0.91
CA ILE A 98 -20.88 3.42 -0.20
C ILE A 98 -21.76 4.32 -1.09
N ILE A 99 -22.96 3.85 -1.42
CA ILE A 99 -23.89 4.56 -2.33
C ILE A 99 -24.56 5.75 -1.66
N GLU A 100 -24.76 5.67 -0.34
CA GLU A 100 -25.40 6.71 0.46
C GLU A 100 -24.39 7.77 0.94
N ASP A 101 -23.08 7.49 0.89
CA ASP A 101 -22.02 8.43 1.24
C ASP A 101 -21.86 9.53 0.18
N ARG A 102 -22.44 10.69 0.50
CA ARG A 102 -22.39 11.88 -0.35
C ARG A 102 -20.99 12.49 -0.45
N GLU A 103 -20.15 12.36 0.56
CA GLU A 103 -18.81 12.92 0.54
C GLU A 103 -17.87 12.04 -0.29
N LEU A 104 -17.95 10.72 -0.13
CA LEU A 104 -17.30 9.78 -1.04
C LEU A 104 -17.75 10.01 -2.49
N TYR A 105 -19.06 10.17 -2.71
CA TYR A 105 -19.58 10.49 -4.04
C TYR A 105 -18.99 11.80 -4.59
N LYS A 106 -18.91 12.87 -3.79
CA LYS A 106 -18.30 14.14 -4.21
C LYS A 106 -16.82 13.99 -4.53
N LYS A 107 -16.06 13.28 -3.69
CA LYS A 107 -14.63 12.98 -3.93
C LYS A 107 -14.46 12.22 -5.23
N LEU A 108 -15.26 11.18 -5.46
CA LEU A 108 -15.30 10.43 -6.70
C LEU A 108 -15.59 11.30 -7.94
N CYS A 109 -16.31 12.39 -7.76
CA CYS A 109 -16.58 13.38 -8.81
C CYS A 109 -15.51 14.49 -8.92
N SER A 110 -14.59 14.64 -7.96
CA SER A 110 -13.65 15.77 -7.88
C SER A 110 -12.29 15.53 -8.56
N PHE A 111 -12.06 14.36 -9.15
CA PHE A 111 -10.92 14.05 -10.02
C PHE A 111 -9.51 14.29 -9.46
N ASP A 112 -9.14 13.57 -8.40
CA ASP A 112 -7.75 13.54 -7.92
C ASP A 112 -7.14 12.13 -8.09
N ASP A 113 -5.81 12.04 -8.22
CA ASP A 113 -5.06 10.77 -8.26
C ASP A 113 -5.32 9.88 -7.02
N PHE A 114 -5.92 10.46 -5.98
CA PHE A 114 -6.45 9.79 -4.79
C PHE A 114 -7.57 8.77 -5.09
N LEU A 115 -8.23 8.89 -6.24
CA LEU A 115 -9.41 8.11 -6.63
C LEU A 115 -9.14 6.64 -6.94
N ASP A 116 -8.02 6.35 -7.59
CA ASP A 116 -7.67 4.99 -7.98
C ASP A 116 -7.45 4.12 -6.72
N CYS A 117 -6.77 4.69 -5.73
CA CYS A 117 -6.55 4.08 -4.41
C CYS A 117 -7.85 3.87 -3.62
N GLU A 118 -8.77 4.86 -3.62
CA GLU A 118 -10.05 4.74 -2.93
C GLU A 118 -10.93 3.63 -3.54
N LEU A 119 -11.02 3.55 -4.87
CA LEU A 119 -11.82 2.53 -5.55
C LEU A 119 -11.24 1.13 -5.39
N GLU A 120 -9.92 0.98 -5.45
CA GLU A 120 -9.26 -0.31 -5.19
C GLU A 120 -9.53 -0.77 -3.75
N ASN A 121 -9.43 0.13 -2.77
CA ASN A 121 -9.73 -0.17 -1.37
C ASN A 121 -11.21 -0.58 -1.16
N LEU A 122 -12.16 0.08 -1.81
CA LEU A 122 -13.58 -0.30 -1.73
C LEU A 122 -13.84 -1.69 -2.32
N ARG A 123 -13.24 -1.98 -3.47
CA ARG A 123 -13.32 -3.30 -4.12
C ARG A 123 -12.79 -4.39 -3.20
N ASP A 124 -11.67 -4.14 -2.53
CA ASP A 124 -11.07 -5.09 -1.59
C ASP A 124 -11.92 -5.33 -0.37
N LYS A 125 -12.47 -4.26 0.21
CA LYS A 125 -13.39 -4.37 1.33
C LYS A 125 -14.62 -5.23 0.97
N ILE A 126 -15.22 -5.02 -0.21
CA ILE A 126 -16.34 -5.85 -0.70
C ILE A 126 -15.91 -7.31 -0.87
N SER A 127 -14.76 -7.54 -1.52
CA SER A 127 -14.23 -8.88 -1.78
C SER A 127 -13.89 -9.61 -0.48
N LEU A 128 -13.36 -8.91 0.52
CA LEU A 128 -13.01 -9.47 1.82
C LEU A 128 -14.27 -9.90 2.56
N LEU A 129 -15.32 -9.07 2.61
CA LEU A 129 -16.58 -9.44 3.23
C LEU A 129 -17.22 -10.67 2.55
N ALA A 130 -17.05 -10.81 1.23
CA ALA A 130 -17.50 -11.97 0.50
C ALA A 130 -16.73 -13.24 0.90
N PHE A 131 -15.40 -13.19 0.90
CA PHE A 131 -14.57 -14.32 1.31
C PHE A 131 -14.75 -14.70 2.78
N LEU A 132 -14.96 -13.70 3.65
CA LEU A 132 -15.28 -13.93 5.05
C LEU A 132 -16.60 -14.66 5.20
N ARG A 133 -17.59 -14.43 4.34
CA ARG A 133 -18.85 -15.19 4.35
C ARG A 133 -18.71 -16.59 3.74
N GLU A 134 -17.85 -16.74 2.73
CA GLU A 134 -17.58 -18.01 2.04
C GLU A 134 -16.79 -19.02 2.91
N LYS A 135 -16.64 -20.25 2.40
CA LYS A 135 -16.01 -21.39 3.07
C LYS A 135 -14.47 -21.35 3.10
N MET A 136 -13.84 -20.22 2.80
CA MET A 136 -12.38 -20.10 2.75
C MET A 136 -11.80 -20.12 4.17
N ASP A 137 -10.69 -20.82 4.42
CA ASP A 137 -10.02 -20.67 5.71
C ASP A 137 -9.28 -19.33 5.80
N PHE A 138 -8.84 -18.95 7.01
CA PHE A 138 -8.16 -17.68 7.23
C PHE A 138 -6.87 -17.54 6.40
N THR A 139 -6.14 -18.64 6.21
CA THR A 139 -4.86 -18.65 5.48
C THR A 139 -5.09 -18.37 4.01
N ASP A 140 -6.12 -18.94 3.42
CA ASP A 140 -6.48 -18.71 2.02
C ASP A 140 -6.95 -17.26 1.80
N ILE A 141 -7.70 -16.70 2.75
CA ILE A 141 -8.11 -15.29 2.71
C ILE A 141 -6.88 -14.38 2.76
N GLN A 142 -5.96 -14.60 3.72
CA GLN A 142 -4.74 -13.81 3.83
C GLN A 142 -3.89 -13.88 2.55
N LYS A 143 -3.73 -15.08 1.96
CA LYS A 143 -3.00 -15.28 0.71
C LYS A 143 -3.62 -14.55 -0.49
N ALA A 144 -4.95 -14.41 -0.54
CA ALA A 144 -5.63 -13.74 -1.65
C ALA A 144 -5.26 -12.24 -1.76
N TYR A 145 -4.89 -11.60 -0.65
CA TYR A 145 -4.51 -10.17 -0.62
C TYR A 145 -3.01 -9.96 -0.48
N GLY A 146 -2.28 -10.93 0.10
CA GLY A 146 -0.90 -10.73 0.56
C GLY A 146 -0.82 -9.85 1.82
N ASN A 147 0.31 -9.91 2.52
CA ASN A 147 0.43 -9.35 3.87
C ASN A 147 0.13 -7.84 3.96
N TRP A 148 0.71 -7.03 3.08
CA TRP A 148 0.54 -5.56 3.09
C TRP A 148 -0.91 -5.13 2.88
N ARG A 149 -1.56 -5.69 1.86
CA ARG A 149 -2.94 -5.33 1.49
C ARG A 149 -3.90 -5.84 2.57
N PHE A 150 -3.68 -7.07 3.05
CA PHE A 150 -4.50 -7.64 4.10
C PHE A 150 -4.40 -6.86 5.42
N SER A 151 -3.18 -6.48 5.84
CA SER A 151 -2.99 -5.71 7.08
C SER A 151 -3.63 -4.32 7.03
N ASN A 152 -3.61 -3.65 5.88
CA ASN A 152 -4.32 -2.40 5.68
C ASN A 152 -5.84 -2.55 5.85
N LEU A 153 -6.42 -3.57 5.22
CA LEU A 153 -7.87 -3.79 5.23
C LEU A 153 -8.42 -4.06 6.63
N ILE A 154 -7.80 -4.97 7.36
CA ILE A 154 -8.26 -5.34 8.71
C ILE A 154 -7.79 -4.36 9.78
N GLY A 155 -6.75 -3.57 9.49
CA GLY A 155 -6.19 -2.56 10.38
C GLY A 155 -6.99 -1.26 10.38
N ASP A 156 -8.03 -1.15 9.54
CA ASP A 156 -9.07 -0.13 9.60
C ASP A 156 -10.07 -0.51 10.70
N ASN A 157 -9.92 0.13 11.87
CA ASN A 157 -10.73 -0.18 13.06
C ASN A 157 -12.24 0.03 12.85
N ASP A 158 -12.63 1.03 12.05
CA ASP A 158 -14.03 1.34 11.80
C ASP A 158 -14.63 0.30 10.84
N PHE A 159 -13.93 0.02 9.73
CA PHE A 159 -14.35 -1.03 8.81
C PHE A 159 -14.42 -2.40 9.50
N LYS A 160 -13.43 -2.71 10.35
CA LYS A 160 -13.41 -3.93 11.14
C LYS A 160 -14.65 -4.04 12.04
N ARG A 161 -14.84 -3.05 12.92
CA ARG A 161 -15.91 -3.06 13.92
C ARG A 161 -17.29 -3.09 13.27
N MET A 162 -17.47 -2.35 12.17
CA MET A 162 -18.78 -2.22 11.52
C MET A 162 -19.11 -3.39 10.60
N TYR A 163 -18.11 -4.02 9.97
CA TYR A 163 -18.36 -4.98 8.89
C TYR A 163 -17.59 -6.30 9.03
N VAL A 164 -16.31 -6.30 9.39
CA VAL A 164 -15.55 -7.57 9.48
C VAL A 164 -16.11 -8.46 10.59
N ASP A 165 -16.30 -7.91 11.79
CA ASP A 165 -16.76 -8.69 12.95
C ASP A 165 -18.18 -9.27 12.73
N GLU A 166 -19.04 -8.55 12.02
CA GLU A 166 -20.39 -9.02 11.68
C GLU A 166 -20.38 -10.02 10.52
N ALA A 167 -19.55 -9.81 9.49
CA ALA A 167 -19.43 -10.74 8.37
C ALA A 167 -18.91 -12.12 8.80
N VAL A 168 -18.03 -12.19 9.80
CA VAL A 168 -17.57 -13.46 10.40
C VAL A 168 -18.72 -14.22 11.06
N LYS A 169 -19.65 -13.51 11.73
CA LYS A 169 -20.85 -14.13 12.35
C LYS A 169 -21.87 -14.61 11.32
N GLU A 170 -21.90 -13.98 10.14
CA GLU A 170 -22.83 -14.30 9.05
C GLU A 170 -22.36 -15.46 8.14
N ARG A 171 -21.28 -16.17 8.51
CA ARG A 171 -20.75 -17.28 7.72
C ARG A 171 -21.76 -18.38 7.43
N GLU A 172 -21.71 -18.90 6.20
CA GLU A 172 -22.57 -20.01 5.78
C GLU A 172 -22.21 -21.35 6.44
N LYS A 173 -21.00 -21.45 7.01
CA LYS A 173 -20.56 -22.57 7.84
C LYS A 173 -20.24 -22.09 9.25
N PRO A 174 -20.38 -22.95 10.26
CA PRO A 174 -19.94 -22.64 11.61
C PRO A 174 -18.48 -22.19 11.59
N VAL A 175 -18.21 -21.04 12.21
CA VAL A 175 -16.84 -20.59 12.45
C VAL A 175 -16.22 -21.59 13.42
N ASN A 176 -15.06 -22.16 13.07
CA ASN A 176 -14.31 -22.93 14.04
C ASN A 176 -13.52 -21.98 14.95
N GLU A 177 -13.27 -22.41 16.18
CA GLU A 177 -12.54 -21.61 17.18
C GLU A 177 -11.16 -21.15 16.64
N ASP A 178 -10.53 -21.96 15.78
CA ASP A 178 -9.26 -21.64 15.14
C ASP A 178 -9.35 -20.40 14.23
N PHE A 179 -10.44 -20.23 13.47
CA PHE A 179 -10.59 -19.07 12.58
C PHE A 179 -10.70 -17.76 13.36
N GLU A 180 -11.56 -17.71 14.38
CA GLU A 180 -11.73 -16.50 15.22
C GLU A 180 -10.43 -16.16 15.95
N LYS A 181 -9.74 -17.18 16.46
CA LYS A 181 -8.44 -17.03 17.10
C LYS A 181 -7.40 -16.48 16.13
N ASN A 182 -7.33 -16.99 14.90
CA ASN A 182 -6.34 -16.58 13.91
C ASN A 182 -6.56 -15.14 13.42
N ILE A 183 -7.81 -14.77 13.08
CA ILE A 183 -8.11 -13.40 12.65
C ILE A 183 -7.87 -12.41 13.80
N GLY A 184 -8.32 -12.74 15.02
CA GLY A 184 -8.09 -11.92 16.21
C GLY A 184 -6.61 -11.69 16.49
N LYS A 185 -5.82 -12.78 16.50
CA LYS A 185 -4.37 -12.73 16.68
C LYS A 185 -3.68 -11.87 15.63
N TYR A 186 -4.04 -12.01 14.35
CA TYR A 186 -3.43 -11.23 13.28
C TYR A 186 -3.76 -9.74 13.41
N ILE A 187 -4.99 -9.38 13.82
CA ILE A 187 -5.36 -7.99 14.09
C ILE A 187 -4.53 -7.40 15.24
N GLU A 188 -4.34 -8.14 16.32
CA GLU A 188 -3.49 -7.72 17.44
C GLU A 188 -2.05 -7.47 16.97
N LEU A 189 -1.49 -8.39 16.17
CA LEU A 189 -0.16 -8.24 15.58
C LEU A 189 -0.03 -6.98 14.71
N VAL A 190 -1.02 -6.66 13.87
CA VAL A 190 -1.03 -5.44 13.06
C VAL A 190 -1.08 -4.19 13.94
N LYS A 191 -1.91 -4.21 15.00
CA LYS A 191 -2.03 -3.08 15.93
C LYS A 191 -0.73 -2.84 16.67
N GLU A 192 -0.14 -3.87 17.24
CA GLU A 192 1.16 -3.81 17.92
C GLU A 192 2.25 -3.30 16.98
N GLY A 193 2.32 -3.82 15.76
CA GLY A 193 3.27 -3.35 14.75
C GLY A 193 3.12 -1.87 14.44
N LYS A 194 1.89 -1.38 14.25
CA LYS A 194 1.61 0.04 14.03
C LYS A 194 2.01 0.91 15.23
N GLU A 195 1.80 0.43 16.46
CA GLU A 195 2.20 1.12 17.68
C GLU A 195 3.73 1.23 17.77
N VAL A 196 4.46 0.15 17.47
CA VAL A 196 5.93 0.15 17.42
C VAL A 196 6.43 1.11 16.35
N ALA A 197 5.95 0.98 15.10
CA ALA A 197 6.36 1.86 14.00
C ALA A 197 6.11 3.34 14.33
N SER A 198 4.96 3.67 14.94
CA SER A 198 4.63 5.05 15.33
C SER A 198 5.57 5.63 16.38
N ARG A 199 6.19 4.80 17.24
CA ARG A 199 7.17 5.28 18.24
C ARG A 199 8.47 5.76 17.60
N TYR A 200 8.91 5.09 16.53
CA TYR A 200 10.24 5.31 15.95
C TYR A 200 10.24 6.16 14.69
N PHE A 201 9.15 6.13 13.90
CA PHE A 201 9.01 6.90 12.67
C PHE A 201 8.05 8.09 12.82
N GLY A 202 7.50 8.31 14.02
CA GLY A 202 6.58 9.40 14.33
C GLY A 202 5.11 9.06 14.06
N LYS A 203 4.21 9.93 14.54
CA LYS A 203 2.75 9.79 14.38
C LYS A 203 2.30 10.25 13.00
N TRP A 204 2.63 9.46 11.99
CA TRP A 204 1.99 9.57 10.70
C TRP A 204 1.03 8.40 10.55
N LYS A 205 -0.21 8.57 11.02
CA LYS A 205 -1.23 7.50 11.00
C LYS A 205 -1.49 6.94 9.58
N GLU A 206 -1.08 7.68 8.55
CA GLU A 206 -1.38 7.44 7.14
C GLU A 206 -0.13 7.09 6.30
N ASP A 207 1.10 7.15 6.86
CA ASP A 207 2.34 7.11 6.06
C ASP A 207 3.13 5.81 6.11
N PHE A 208 2.64 4.81 6.84
CA PHE A 208 3.27 3.50 6.82
C PHE A 208 2.27 2.34 6.86
N GLN A 209 2.55 1.34 6.03
CA GLN A 209 1.90 0.04 6.08
C GLN A 209 2.73 -0.88 6.98
N VAL A 210 2.07 -1.66 7.82
CA VAL A 210 2.76 -2.54 8.78
C VAL A 210 2.08 -3.89 8.83
N TYR A 211 2.88 -4.93 8.96
CA TYR A 211 2.42 -6.22 9.45
C TYR A 211 3.52 -6.88 10.29
N CYS A 212 3.10 -7.72 11.23
CA CYS A 212 3.99 -8.53 12.04
C CYS A 212 3.73 -10.01 11.78
N GLU A 213 4.79 -10.80 11.69
CA GLU A 213 4.71 -12.25 11.63
C GLU A 213 5.28 -12.83 12.92
N GLU A 214 4.55 -13.73 13.56
CA GLU A 214 5.09 -14.46 14.71
C GLU A 214 5.87 -15.67 14.21
N ILE A 215 7.12 -15.80 14.66
CA ILE A 215 8.04 -16.86 14.23
C ILE A 215 8.21 -17.94 15.30
N ASP A 216 8.47 -17.58 16.56
CA ASP A 216 8.72 -18.55 17.66
C ASP A 216 8.54 -17.90 19.04
N ASN A 217 7.82 -18.54 19.97
CA ASN A 217 7.74 -18.13 21.40
C ASN A 217 7.55 -16.62 21.61
N ASN A 218 6.53 -16.02 20.99
CA ASN A 218 6.24 -14.57 21.00
C ASN A 218 7.27 -13.67 20.30
N ASN A 219 8.29 -14.23 19.64
CA ASN A 219 9.19 -13.45 18.79
C ASN A 219 8.51 -13.12 17.47
N LYS A 220 8.76 -11.90 17.00
CA LYS A 220 8.12 -11.32 15.82
C LYS A 220 9.12 -10.83 14.80
N VAL A 221 8.70 -10.90 13.54
CA VAL A 221 9.28 -10.16 12.41
C VAL A 221 8.39 -8.95 12.17
N LEU A 222 8.95 -7.75 12.34
CA LEU A 222 8.25 -6.49 12.06
C LEU A 222 8.56 -6.04 10.64
N ASN A 223 7.53 -5.87 9.82
CA ASN A 223 7.65 -5.37 8.46
C ASN A 223 6.99 -4.00 8.36
N ILE A 224 7.76 -2.98 8.00
CA ILE A 224 7.30 -1.59 7.84
C ILE A 224 7.53 -1.16 6.40
N ASN A 225 6.50 -0.63 5.74
CA ASN A 225 6.62 0.00 4.44
C ASN A 225 6.26 1.49 4.55
N LEU A 226 7.26 2.36 4.36
CA LEU A 226 7.13 3.81 4.32
C LEU A 226 6.60 4.22 2.93
N THR A 227 5.38 4.78 2.88
CA THR A 227 4.71 5.13 1.61
C THR A 227 4.87 6.59 1.24
N HIS A 228 5.20 7.44 2.20
CA HIS A 228 5.55 8.84 1.98
C HIS A 228 6.89 9.09 2.66
N TYR A 229 7.95 9.17 1.86
CA TYR A 229 9.30 9.46 2.34
C TYR A 229 9.97 10.45 1.39
N ASP A 230 10.73 11.36 1.95
CA ASP A 230 11.52 12.34 1.19
C ASP A 230 12.93 11.77 0.98
N ASN A 231 13.36 11.69 -0.27
CA ASN A 231 14.71 11.26 -0.62
C ASN A 231 15.75 12.38 -0.46
N SER A 232 15.33 13.60 -0.13
CA SER A 232 16.23 14.73 0.05
C SER A 232 16.90 14.78 1.43
N GLU A 233 16.30 14.12 2.43
CA GLU A 233 16.83 14.03 3.79
C GLU A 233 16.92 12.56 4.25
N PRO A 234 17.89 12.22 5.12
CA PRO A 234 18.00 10.87 5.63
C PRO A 234 16.76 10.51 6.47
N THR A 235 16.22 9.32 6.23
CA THR A 235 15.09 8.82 7.02
C THR A 235 15.56 8.50 8.44
N LYS A 236 14.93 9.09 9.46
CA LYS A 236 15.31 8.85 10.85
C LYS A 236 14.90 7.46 11.31
N ILE A 237 15.82 6.75 11.93
CA ILE A 237 15.59 5.44 12.52
C ILE A 237 16.31 5.35 13.87
N SER A 238 15.59 4.95 14.91
CA SER A 238 16.23 4.55 16.16
C SER A 238 16.49 3.05 16.13
N ASP A 239 17.41 2.58 16.98
CA ASP A 239 17.71 1.15 17.13
C ASP A 239 16.50 0.34 17.69
N VAL A 240 15.54 0.05 16.82
CA VAL A 240 14.28 -0.64 17.15
C VAL A 240 14.56 -1.99 17.78
N LEU A 241 15.52 -2.73 17.22
CA LEU A 241 15.89 -4.04 17.74
C LEU A 241 16.43 -3.91 19.17
N GLN A 242 17.23 -2.91 19.51
CA GLN A 242 17.65 -2.77 20.90
C GLN A 242 16.49 -2.56 21.88
N GLN A 243 15.48 -1.79 21.49
CA GLN A 243 14.41 -1.32 22.40
C GLN A 243 13.22 -2.29 22.47
N GLU A 244 12.89 -2.97 21.38
CA GLU A 244 11.75 -3.89 21.28
C GLU A 244 12.21 -5.34 21.48
N LYS A 245 11.98 -5.90 22.67
CA LYS A 245 12.55 -7.21 23.08
C LYS A 245 11.95 -8.40 22.33
N ASP A 246 10.67 -8.32 21.98
CA ASP A 246 9.90 -9.34 21.27
C ASP A 246 10.09 -9.29 19.75
N ILE A 247 10.77 -8.26 19.23
CA ILE A 247 11.12 -8.17 17.81
C ILE A 247 12.52 -8.77 17.59
N LYS A 248 12.59 -9.81 16.75
CA LYS A 248 13.84 -10.48 16.37
C LYS A 248 14.34 -10.07 15.01
N GLU A 249 13.44 -9.66 14.14
CA GLU A 249 13.76 -9.21 12.79
C GLU A 249 12.92 -7.98 12.45
N LEU A 250 13.54 -7.06 11.74
CA LEU A 250 12.95 -5.83 11.26
C LEU A 250 13.27 -5.72 9.77
N ASN A 251 12.22 -5.58 8.96
CA ASN A 251 12.34 -5.28 7.55
C ASN A 251 11.70 -3.93 7.27
N ILE A 252 12.46 -3.02 6.67
CA ILE A 252 11.97 -1.70 6.26
C ILE A 252 11.99 -1.62 4.74
N TYR A 253 10.86 -1.17 4.23
CA TYR A 253 10.61 -0.96 2.81
C TYR A 253 10.26 0.51 2.60
N CYS A 254 10.67 1.06 1.46
CA CYS A 254 10.29 2.38 1.01
C CYS A 254 9.59 2.22 -0.34
N ASN A 255 8.31 2.59 -0.41
CA ASN A 255 7.45 2.30 -1.57
C ASN A 255 7.55 0.84 -2.04
N LYS A 256 7.52 -0.11 -1.09
CA LYS A 256 7.65 -1.56 -1.28
C LYS A 256 9.01 -2.04 -1.79
N LYS A 257 9.98 -1.15 -2.03
CA LYS A 257 11.38 -1.53 -2.24
C LYS A 257 11.99 -1.85 -0.88
N HIS A 258 12.52 -3.05 -0.72
CA HIS A 258 13.19 -3.46 0.52
C HIS A 258 14.51 -2.68 0.66
N GLU A 259 14.66 -1.92 1.73
CA GLU A 259 15.85 -1.07 1.98
C GLU A 259 16.65 -1.49 3.20
N ILE A 260 16.03 -1.98 4.27
CA ILE A 260 16.73 -2.46 5.47
C ILE A 260 16.27 -3.85 5.82
N HIS A 261 17.23 -4.76 6.01
CA HIS A 261 17.03 -6.01 6.74
C HIS A 261 17.85 -5.94 8.03
N ALA A 262 17.20 -6.10 9.16
CA ALA A 262 17.87 -6.13 10.44
C ALA A 262 17.42 -7.31 11.29
N HIS A 263 18.34 -7.95 11.99
CA HIS A 263 18.02 -9.12 12.81
C HIS A 263 18.85 -9.19 14.08
N LYS A 264 18.33 -9.92 15.08
CA LYS A 264 19.03 -10.24 16.31
C LYS A 264 19.55 -11.67 16.29
N LYS A 265 20.80 -11.82 16.72
CA LYS A 265 21.38 -13.11 17.07
C LYS A 265 22.08 -12.99 18.42
N ASP A 266 21.62 -13.76 19.39
CA ASP A 266 22.03 -13.63 20.79
C ASP A 266 21.79 -12.21 21.34
N LYS A 267 22.85 -11.51 21.76
CA LYS A 267 22.82 -10.09 22.16
C LYS A 267 23.15 -9.13 21.02
N LYS A 268 23.56 -9.66 19.87
CA LYS A 268 23.99 -8.87 18.72
C LYS A 268 22.82 -8.53 17.83
N ARG A 269 22.89 -7.36 17.22
CA ARG A 269 21.92 -6.82 16.28
C ARG A 269 22.68 -6.39 15.02
N TYR A 270 22.21 -6.89 13.90
CA TYR A 270 22.84 -6.73 12.60
C TYR A 270 21.89 -5.90 11.74
N TYR A 271 22.38 -4.81 11.18
CA TYR A 271 21.65 -3.97 10.25
C TYR A 271 22.34 -4.00 8.89
N GLU A 272 21.58 -4.41 7.87
CA GLU A 272 22.00 -4.47 6.47
C GLU A 272 21.14 -3.49 5.67
N PHE A 273 21.80 -2.56 4.98
CA PHE A 273 21.16 -1.53 4.16
C PHE A 273 21.39 -1.85 2.68
N LYS A 274 20.35 -1.71 1.87
CA LYS A 274 20.40 -2.02 0.43
C LYS A 274 20.62 -0.76 -0.40
N GLU A 275 20.99 -0.95 -1.67
CA GLU A 275 21.27 0.16 -2.59
C GLU A 275 20.14 1.19 -2.62
N GLY A 276 20.49 2.46 -2.40
CA GLY A 276 19.57 3.59 -2.33
C GLY A 276 18.99 3.87 -0.93
N ALA A 277 19.31 3.06 0.07
CA ALA A 277 18.99 3.34 1.47
C ALA A 277 19.83 4.53 1.99
N TYR A 278 19.17 5.49 2.65
CA TYR A 278 19.83 6.61 3.30
C TYR A 278 19.12 7.00 4.60
N TYR A 279 19.76 6.75 5.73
CA TYR A 279 19.13 6.82 7.05
C TYR A 279 19.99 7.52 8.10
N GLU A 280 19.34 8.29 8.98
CA GLU A 280 19.94 8.86 10.19
C GLU A 280 19.63 7.88 11.33
N MET A 281 20.61 7.06 11.70
CA MET A 281 20.47 6.05 12.74
C MET A 281 20.91 6.60 14.10
N THR A 282 20.04 6.46 15.11
CA THR A 282 20.38 6.70 16.51
C THR A 282 20.60 5.38 17.24
N SER A 283 21.80 5.20 17.81
CA SER A 283 22.19 4.05 18.63
C SER A 283 22.51 4.50 20.05
N THR A 284 22.15 3.68 21.04
CA THR A 284 22.46 3.94 22.45
C THR A 284 23.08 2.70 23.09
N TRP A 285 23.97 2.84 24.07
CA TRP A 285 24.48 1.71 24.86
C TRP A 285 25.00 2.19 26.21
N ALA A 286 25.07 1.29 27.19
CA ALA A 286 25.68 1.60 28.48
C ALA A 286 27.20 1.47 28.38
N ALA A 287 27.94 2.47 28.86
CA ALA A 287 29.38 2.39 28.97
C ALA A 287 29.78 1.38 30.07
N LYS A 288 30.74 0.51 29.76
CA LYS A 288 31.23 -0.56 30.66
C LYS A 288 32.03 -0.02 31.85
N ASP A 289 32.56 1.20 31.72
CA ASP A 289 33.27 1.91 32.79
C ASP A 289 32.34 2.64 33.78
N GLY A 290 31.02 2.59 33.56
CA GLY A 290 30.02 3.23 34.41
C GLY A 290 29.89 4.75 34.20
N SER A 291 30.50 5.31 33.15
CA SER A 291 30.40 6.73 32.80
C SER A 291 28.99 7.17 32.39
N GLY A 292 28.11 6.22 32.05
CA GLY A 292 26.69 6.48 31.78
C GLY A 292 26.21 5.77 30.53
N MET A 293 25.23 6.39 29.87
CA MET A 293 24.70 5.95 28.58
C MET A 293 25.40 6.73 27.47
N CYS A 294 25.98 6.02 26.52
CA CYS A 294 26.46 6.59 25.27
C CYS A 294 25.31 6.66 24.25
N THR A 295 25.28 7.73 23.47
CA THR A 295 24.36 7.95 22.36
C THR A 295 25.15 8.39 21.14
N MET A 296 24.89 7.77 19.99
CA MET A 296 25.53 8.13 18.72
C MET A 296 24.48 8.28 17.63
N ILE A 297 24.60 9.37 16.86
CA ILE A 297 23.78 9.65 15.68
C ILE A 297 24.70 9.60 14.46
N MET A 298 24.32 8.81 13.46
CA MET A 298 25.14 8.54 12.28
C MET A 298 24.27 8.43 11.03
N ASN A 299 24.79 8.91 9.90
CA ASN A 299 24.23 8.63 8.59
C ASN A 299 24.73 7.27 8.10
N VAL A 300 23.82 6.45 7.60
CA VAL A 300 24.10 5.07 7.18
C VAL A 300 23.45 4.80 5.81
N SER A 301 24.18 4.08 4.96
CA SER A 301 23.75 3.68 3.62
C SER A 301 24.14 2.23 3.30
N SER A 302 23.96 1.81 2.04
CA SER A 302 24.47 0.54 1.54
C SER A 302 25.98 0.36 1.70
N ASP A 303 26.74 1.46 1.81
CA ASP A 303 28.19 1.45 1.92
C ASP A 303 28.67 1.41 3.38
N GLY A 304 27.74 1.44 4.35
CA GLY A 304 28.06 1.46 5.78
C GLY A 304 27.77 2.81 6.41
N ILE A 305 28.55 3.19 7.43
CA ILE A 305 28.44 4.52 8.04
C ILE A 305 29.07 5.53 7.10
N THR A 306 28.27 6.45 6.57
CA THR A 306 28.77 7.51 5.69
C THR A 306 29.27 8.71 6.48
N GLU A 307 28.70 8.96 7.66
CA GLU A 307 29.09 10.08 8.52
C GLU A 307 28.65 9.82 9.97
N VAL A 308 29.50 10.13 10.95
CA VAL A 308 29.09 10.21 12.35
C VAL A 308 28.77 11.66 12.67
N LEU A 309 27.51 11.95 12.99
CA LEU A 309 27.03 13.33 13.20
C LEU A 309 27.29 13.79 14.64
N LYS A 310 26.86 12.98 15.62
CA LYS A 310 26.88 13.37 17.03
C LYS A 310 27.24 12.21 17.94
N PHE A 311 27.89 12.56 19.06
CA PHE A 311 28.16 11.66 20.17
C PHE A 311 27.80 12.37 21.48
N ASP A 312 26.92 11.75 22.28
CA ASP A 312 26.40 12.28 23.55
C ASP A 312 25.82 13.71 23.46
N GLY A 313 25.24 14.04 22.30
CA GLY A 313 24.57 15.32 22.03
C GLY A 313 25.47 16.39 21.42
N GLU A 314 26.78 16.19 21.44
CA GLU A 314 27.78 17.08 20.85
C GLU A 314 28.15 16.64 19.43
N ASP A 315 28.60 17.59 18.60
CA ASP A 315 29.09 17.28 17.25
C ASP A 315 30.30 16.33 17.33
N PHE A 316 30.32 15.32 16.47
CA PHE A 316 31.32 14.28 16.55
C PHE A 316 32.73 14.81 16.18
N VAL A 317 33.67 14.67 17.11
CA VAL A 317 35.08 14.92 16.87
C VAL A 317 35.87 13.70 17.32
N SER A 318 36.45 12.96 16.36
CA SER A 318 37.20 11.74 16.65
C SER A 318 38.32 11.99 17.66
N SER A 319 38.20 11.37 18.84
CA SER A 319 39.22 11.37 19.89
C SER A 319 39.46 9.94 20.37
N LYS A 320 40.64 9.68 20.95
CA LYS A 320 40.94 8.36 21.50
C LYS A 320 39.92 7.94 22.58
N GLU A 321 39.44 8.89 23.37
CA GLU A 321 38.46 8.65 24.43
C GLU A 321 37.10 8.21 23.85
N ILE A 322 36.58 8.93 22.85
CA ILE A 322 35.31 8.59 22.19
C ILE A 322 35.42 7.26 21.45
N LEU A 323 36.53 7.00 20.76
CA LEU A 323 36.74 5.74 20.04
C LEU A 323 36.78 4.53 20.98
N GLU A 324 37.39 4.66 22.16
CA GLU A 324 37.37 3.60 23.18
C GLU A 324 35.95 3.39 23.74
N LEU A 325 35.11 4.43 23.85
CA LEU A 325 33.70 4.27 24.25
C LEU A 325 32.87 3.57 23.16
N ILE A 326 33.08 3.90 21.88
CA ILE A 326 32.43 3.24 20.74
C ILE A 326 32.81 1.76 20.71
N LYS A 327 34.09 1.43 20.93
CA LYS A 327 34.60 0.06 20.99
C LYS A 327 33.96 -0.82 22.07
N GLN A 328 33.37 -0.21 23.10
CA GLN A 328 32.67 -0.97 24.13
C GLN A 328 31.35 -1.57 23.63
N ASN A 329 30.76 -1.02 22.56
CA ASN A 329 29.59 -1.58 21.91
C ASN A 329 29.96 -2.84 21.12
N ASP A 330 29.68 -4.00 21.72
CA ASP A 330 29.91 -5.34 21.14
C ASP A 330 28.63 -5.96 20.55
N GLU A 331 27.55 -5.18 20.50
CA GLU A 331 26.21 -5.63 20.13
C GLU A 331 25.78 -5.16 18.75
N LEU A 332 26.12 -3.93 18.33
CA LEU A 332 25.66 -3.36 17.06
C LEU A 332 26.64 -3.66 15.92
N TYR A 333 26.10 -4.19 14.83
CA TYR A 333 26.80 -4.43 13.58
C TYR A 333 26.07 -3.74 12.43
N ILE A 334 26.82 -3.06 11.57
CA ILE A 334 26.33 -2.35 10.38
C ILE A 334 27.11 -2.88 9.18
N GLN A 335 26.39 -3.35 8.15
CA GLN A 335 27.00 -4.00 6.97
C GLN A 335 28.01 -5.11 7.31
N GLY A 336 27.72 -5.88 8.37
CA GLY A 336 28.58 -6.98 8.83
C GLY A 336 29.78 -6.56 9.68
N LEU A 337 30.07 -5.26 9.81
CA LEU A 337 31.15 -4.72 10.65
C LEU A 337 30.66 -4.40 12.04
N SER A 338 31.53 -4.51 13.05
CA SER A 338 31.22 -3.99 14.38
C SER A 338 31.06 -2.47 14.34
N LEU A 339 30.32 -1.87 15.27
CA LEU A 339 30.15 -0.42 15.31
C LEU A 339 31.48 0.34 15.28
N TYR A 340 32.49 -0.17 15.99
CA TYR A 340 33.82 0.43 16.00
C TYR A 340 34.51 0.34 14.64
N ASP A 341 34.51 -0.85 14.03
CA ASP A 341 35.17 -1.04 12.74
C ASP A 341 34.49 -0.21 11.64
N ALA A 342 33.16 -0.12 11.65
CA ALA A 342 32.39 0.72 10.73
C ALA A 342 32.71 2.21 10.87
N VAL A 343 32.89 2.71 12.10
CA VAL A 343 33.32 4.11 12.34
C VAL A 343 34.76 4.33 11.89
N MET A 344 35.64 3.36 12.09
CA MET A 344 37.03 3.48 11.63
C MET A 344 37.11 3.54 10.10
N GLU A 345 36.31 2.74 9.40
CA GLU A 345 36.23 2.76 7.94
C GLU A 345 35.73 4.11 7.41
N SER A 346 34.66 4.66 7.99
CA SER A 346 34.15 5.98 7.59
C SER A 346 35.19 7.09 7.76
N LEU A 347 36.00 7.03 8.82
CA LEU A 347 37.07 7.99 9.08
C LEU A 347 38.28 7.86 8.15
N GLU A 348 38.48 6.70 7.54
CA GLU A 348 39.54 6.47 6.54
C GLU A 348 39.12 6.97 5.17
N GLU A 349 37.85 6.80 4.79
CA GLU A 349 37.28 7.34 3.54
C GLU A 349 37.27 8.88 3.50
N ASP A 350 36.95 9.52 4.63
CA ASP A 350 37.05 10.97 4.79
C ASP A 350 38.48 11.49 4.60
N ARG A 351 39.49 10.67 4.94
CA ARG A 351 40.90 11.03 4.73
C ARG A 351 41.34 10.82 3.28
N ALA A 352 40.65 9.99 2.52
CA ALA A 352 40.94 9.72 1.11
C ALA A 352 40.38 10.78 0.16
N THR A 353 39.56 11.73 0.64
CA THR A 353 38.76 12.59 -0.25
C THR A 353 38.57 14.03 0.26
N PRO A 354 39.11 15.05 -0.44
CA PRO A 354 38.40 16.30 -0.62
C PRO A 354 37.95 16.36 -2.08
N ILE A 355 36.82 15.75 -2.39
CA ILE A 355 36.21 15.85 -3.72
C ILE A 355 34.83 16.47 -3.53
N ASN A 356 34.70 17.70 -4.03
CA ASN A 356 33.43 18.38 -4.25
C ASN A 356 32.44 17.45 -4.95
N PHE A 357 31.46 16.92 -4.21
CA PHE A 357 30.22 16.41 -4.79
C PHE A 357 29.17 17.52 -4.84
N TYR A 358 29.44 18.55 -5.63
CA TYR A 358 28.38 19.36 -6.22
C TYR A 358 28.57 19.37 -7.73
N ASN A 359 27.49 18.98 -8.42
CA ASN A 359 27.30 18.99 -9.88
C ASN A 359 27.80 17.78 -10.66
N GLU A 360 27.12 16.63 -10.55
CA GLU A 360 27.05 15.68 -11.67
C GLU A 360 25.80 14.78 -11.62
N SER A 361 24.60 15.36 -11.50
CA SER A 361 23.34 14.65 -11.82
C SER A 361 22.26 15.50 -12.50
N MET A 362 22.58 16.73 -12.93
CA MET A 362 21.64 17.64 -13.60
C MET A 362 21.93 17.87 -15.10
N VAL A 363 22.65 16.97 -15.78
CA VAL A 363 22.82 17.04 -17.25
C VAL A 363 22.89 15.64 -17.88
N ALA A 364 21.76 14.93 -17.96
CA ALA A 364 21.67 13.75 -18.84
C ALA A 364 20.25 13.41 -19.32
N TYR A 365 19.38 14.40 -19.57
CA TYR A 365 18.23 14.23 -20.48
C TYR A 365 17.93 15.53 -21.23
N GLN A 366 18.88 15.94 -22.08
CA GLN A 366 18.56 16.79 -23.23
C GLN A 366 19.00 16.08 -24.51
N GLY A 367 17.99 15.60 -25.24
CA GLY A 367 17.97 15.49 -26.70
C GLY A 367 19.03 14.62 -27.36
N LYS A 368 18.71 13.34 -27.57
CA LYS A 368 18.99 12.63 -28.84
C LYS A 368 17.86 11.64 -29.12
N GLU A 369 16.96 12.03 -30.03
CA GLU A 369 16.15 11.08 -30.78
C GLU A 369 17.08 10.11 -31.54
N PRO A 370 16.75 8.80 -31.63
CA PRO A 370 17.31 7.97 -32.67
C PRO A 370 16.55 8.24 -33.97
N GLU A 371 17.21 8.94 -34.89
CA GLU A 371 16.86 8.94 -36.31
C GLU A 371 16.85 7.50 -36.84
N GLY A 372 15.77 7.07 -37.50
CA GLY A 372 15.71 5.70 -38.02
C GLY A 372 14.42 5.25 -38.71
N LYS A 373 13.99 5.98 -39.76
CA LYS A 373 13.09 5.55 -40.86
C LYS A 373 11.59 5.38 -40.57
N LEU A 374 10.85 6.44 -40.87
CA LEU A 374 9.49 6.34 -41.41
C LEU A 374 9.55 6.51 -42.93
N ASP A 375 8.99 5.53 -43.65
CA ASP A 375 8.64 5.67 -45.07
C ASP A 375 7.23 6.24 -45.20
N HIS A 376 7.04 7.07 -46.21
CA HIS A 376 5.93 8.00 -46.40
C HIS A 376 4.58 7.35 -46.70
N ARG A 377 3.48 7.94 -46.19
CA ARG A 377 2.39 8.46 -47.04
C ARG A 377 1.42 9.39 -46.30
N GLU A 378 1.40 10.62 -46.83
CA GLU A 378 0.39 11.67 -46.79
C GLU A 378 -0.97 11.37 -46.15
N CYS A 379 -1.45 12.25 -45.27
CA CYS A 379 -2.49 13.21 -45.68
C CYS A 379 -2.61 14.41 -44.72
N SER A 380 -2.51 15.60 -45.31
CA SER A 380 -2.72 16.92 -44.74
C SER A 380 -4.08 17.13 -44.06
N LYS A 381 -4.13 17.98 -43.02
CA LYS A 381 -4.91 19.25 -43.01
C LYS A 381 -4.80 20.06 -41.71
N LYS A 382 -4.17 21.23 -41.87
CA LYS A 382 -4.54 22.58 -41.38
C LYS A 382 -4.68 22.88 -39.87
N CYS A 383 -3.73 23.71 -39.42
CA CYS A 383 -3.79 24.66 -38.31
C CYS A 383 -5.07 25.52 -38.27
N VAL A 384 -5.50 25.92 -37.06
CA VAL A 384 -5.79 27.33 -36.73
C VAL A 384 -5.38 27.63 -35.27
N LYS A 385 -4.63 28.72 -35.12
CA LYS A 385 -4.14 29.36 -33.89
C LYS A 385 -5.27 30.09 -33.14
N SER A 386 -5.12 30.26 -31.83
CA SER A 386 -5.47 31.55 -31.17
C SER A 386 -4.83 31.68 -29.79
N LYS A 387 -3.90 32.64 -29.69
CA LYS A 387 -3.33 33.23 -28.47
C LYS A 387 -4.37 34.07 -27.71
N LYS A 388 -4.25 34.16 -26.39
CA LYS A 388 -4.39 35.38 -25.54
C LYS A 388 -3.81 35.01 -24.16
N SER A 389 -2.55 35.29 -23.85
CA SER A 389 -1.95 36.57 -23.38
C SER A 389 -2.53 37.10 -22.05
N ASN A 390 -1.70 36.97 -21.01
CA ASN A 390 -1.74 37.59 -19.68
C ASN A 390 -2.22 39.04 -19.63
N LYS A 391 -2.77 39.42 -18.46
CA LYS A 391 -2.37 40.66 -17.78
C LYS A 391 -2.57 40.57 -16.27
N LEU A 392 -1.49 40.90 -15.54
CA LEU A 392 -1.41 41.23 -14.12
C LEU A 392 -2.41 42.36 -13.74
N ILE A 393 -2.97 42.32 -12.53
CA ILE A 393 -2.49 42.99 -11.29
C ILE A 393 -2.75 42.04 -10.13
#